data_AF-A0A3C0IM14-F1
#
_entry.id   AF-A0A3C0IM14-F1
#
_cell.length_a   1.000
_cell.length_b   1.000
_cell.length_c   1.000
_cell.angle_alpha   90.00
_cell.angle_beta   90.00
_cell.angle_gamma   90.00
#
_symmetry.space_group_name_H-M   'P 1'
#
loop_
_entity.id
_entity.type
_entity.pdbx_description
1 polymer ?
#
loop_
_entity_poly.entity_id
_entity_poly.type
_entity_poly.pdbx_seq_one_letter_code
_entity_poly.pdbx_strand_id
1 'polypeptide(L)'
;RLKVEHWVEAQKTILNSAGTADQLNLAARISADNTDIPIIETNEQDILTGNFINIDSANVSDTNALKSYLKAFKQAHPPIIMVISDSPYLANKYYYGESKLQTAIEWFPLLQLLVVAVFVVLLVVSQRTHFVSVQNQTWAGLAKETAHQLGTPLTSLKGWIELLRDDEKHSKLVVEMDKDIERLQLHSDRF
;
A
#
# COMPACT_ATOMS: atom_id res chain seq x y z
N ARG A 1 -3.27 -3.18 -28.38
CA ARG A 1 -3.84 -3.29 -29.74
C ARG A 1 -2.79 -3.17 -30.85
N LEU A 2 -2.18 -1.99 -31.11
CA LEU A 2 -1.23 -1.80 -32.23
C LEU A 2 -0.13 -2.89 -32.29
N LYS A 3 0.55 -3.17 -31.17
CA LYS A 3 1.55 -4.25 -31.10
C LYS A 3 1.01 -5.61 -31.56
N VAL A 4 -0.24 -5.93 -31.23
CA VAL A 4 -0.90 -7.19 -31.61
C VAL A 4 -1.26 -7.18 -33.09
N GLU A 5 -1.66 -6.04 -33.65
CA GLU A 5 -1.91 -5.91 -35.10
C GLU A 5 -0.63 -6.16 -35.92
N HIS A 6 0.50 -5.57 -35.51
CA HIS A 6 1.81 -5.82 -36.13
C HIS A 6 2.24 -7.30 -35.98
N TRP A 7 1.95 -7.90 -34.82
CA TRP A 7 2.22 -9.31 -34.58
C TRP A 7 1.38 -10.22 -35.50
N VAL A 8 0.09 -9.91 -35.69
CA VAL A 8 -0.78 -10.63 -36.62
C VAL A 8 -0.31 -10.46 -38.07
N GLU A 9 0.13 -9.26 -38.45
CA GLU A 9 0.69 -9.00 -39.79
C GLU A 9 2.00 -9.78 -40.04
N ALA A 10 2.86 -9.89 -39.02
CA ALA A 10 4.02 -10.76 -39.07
C ALA A 10 3.62 -12.22 -39.27
N GLN A 11 2.60 -12.71 -38.55
CA GLN A 11 2.09 -14.07 -38.73
C GLN A 11 1.53 -14.28 -40.14
N LYS A 12 0.88 -13.27 -40.72
CA LYS A 12 0.37 -13.32 -42.11
C LYS A 12 1.51 -13.48 -43.10
N THR A 13 2.60 -12.76 -42.87
CA THR A 13 3.81 -12.78 -43.72
C THR A 13 4.51 -14.13 -43.63
N ILE A 14 4.54 -14.75 -42.45
CA ILE A 14 5.11 -16.10 -42.25
C ILE A 14 4.25 -17.16 -42.95
N LEU A 15 2.92 -17.06 -42.88
CA LEU A 15 2.00 -18.00 -43.51
C LEU A 15 2.01 -17.89 -45.04
N ASN A 16 2.06 -16.65 -45.56
CA ASN A 16 2.17 -16.38 -46.98
C ASN A 16 3.63 -16.50 -47.41
N SER A 17 4.07 -17.72 -47.72
CA SER A 17 5.43 -18.12 -48.13
C SER A 17 5.94 -17.46 -49.44
N ALA A 18 5.25 -16.44 -49.94
CA ALA A 18 5.63 -15.63 -51.10
C ALA A 18 6.61 -14.48 -50.76
N GLY A 19 6.97 -14.28 -49.49
CA GLY A 19 7.88 -13.23 -49.04
C GLY A 19 9.36 -13.52 -49.34
N THR A 20 10.18 -12.47 -49.42
CA THR A 20 11.64 -12.61 -49.48
C THR A 20 12.21 -13.11 -48.14
N ALA A 21 13.42 -13.65 -48.16
CA ALA A 21 14.10 -14.11 -46.92
C ALA A 21 14.17 -13.02 -45.85
N ASP A 22 14.38 -11.76 -46.24
CA ASP A 22 14.44 -10.62 -45.32
C ASP A 22 13.09 -10.31 -44.67
N GLN A 23 11.99 -10.43 -45.42
CA GLN A 23 10.64 -10.22 -44.89
C GLN A 23 10.26 -11.31 -43.87
N LEU A 24 10.62 -12.56 -44.16
CA LEU A 24 10.42 -13.69 -43.25
C LEU A 24 11.23 -13.52 -41.96
N ASN A 25 12.49 -13.07 -42.07
CA ASN A 25 13.35 -12.79 -40.91
C ASN A 25 12.77 -11.67 -40.03
N LEU A 26 12.29 -10.58 -40.65
CA LEU A 26 11.65 -9.49 -39.92
C LEU A 26 10.39 -9.96 -39.20
N ALA A 27 9.53 -10.70 -39.90
CA ALA A 27 8.30 -11.24 -39.33
C ALA A 27 8.59 -12.20 -38.16
N ALA A 28 9.57 -13.10 -38.30
CA ALA A 28 9.98 -14.00 -37.24
C ALA A 28 10.48 -13.24 -36.00
N ARG A 29 11.22 -12.15 -36.21
CA ARG A 29 11.70 -11.29 -35.12
C ARG A 29 10.55 -10.59 -34.40
N ILE A 30 9.61 -9.99 -35.13
CA ILE A 30 8.41 -9.37 -34.55
C ILE A 30 7.60 -10.39 -33.74
N SER A 31 7.46 -11.61 -34.25
CA SER A 31 6.76 -12.67 -33.56
C SER A 31 7.46 -13.10 -32.27
N ALA A 32 8.79 -13.19 -32.28
CA ALA A 32 9.61 -13.55 -31.12
C ALA A 32 9.71 -12.43 -30.06
N ASP A 33 9.63 -11.17 -30.46
CA ASP A 33 9.68 -10.02 -29.56
C ASP A 33 8.44 -9.93 -28.65
N ASN A 34 7.33 -10.58 -29.02
CA ASN A 34 6.14 -10.66 -28.17
C ASN A 34 6.33 -11.67 -27.03
N THR A 35 6.77 -11.20 -25.86
CA THR A 35 7.05 -12.03 -24.68
C THR A 35 6.05 -11.84 -23.53
N ASP A 36 5.18 -10.83 -23.61
CA ASP A 36 4.34 -10.40 -22.49
C ASP A 36 2.84 -10.30 -22.81
N ILE A 37 2.44 -10.14 -24.07
CA ILE A 37 1.03 -10.05 -24.45
C ILE A 37 0.48 -11.45 -24.66
N PRO A 38 -0.52 -11.89 -23.88
CA PRO A 38 -1.19 -13.17 -24.09
C PRO A 38 -2.10 -13.10 -25.30
N ILE A 39 -1.97 -14.06 -26.22
CA ILE A 39 -2.75 -14.13 -27.47
C ILE A 39 -3.31 -15.54 -27.62
N ILE A 40 -4.59 -15.65 -27.99
CA ILE A 40 -5.28 -16.89 -28.32
C ILE A 40 -5.76 -16.81 -29.77
N GLU A 41 -5.45 -17.84 -30.55
CA GLU A 41 -5.97 -17.99 -31.91
C GLU A 41 -7.24 -18.86 -31.92
N THR A 42 -8.22 -18.41 -32.69
CA THR A 42 -9.42 -19.18 -33.03
C THR A 42 -9.65 -19.17 -34.53
N ASN A 43 -10.44 -20.12 -35.03
CA ASN A 43 -10.95 -20.07 -36.39
C ASN A 43 -12.09 -19.05 -36.54
N GLU A 44 -12.72 -19.02 -37.71
CA GLU A 44 -13.79 -18.08 -38.06
C GLU A 44 -15.06 -18.26 -37.21
N GLN A 45 -15.32 -19.47 -36.67
CA GLN A 45 -16.43 -19.75 -35.75
C GLN A 45 -16.05 -19.65 -34.26
N ASP A 46 -14.93 -18.99 -33.93
CA ASP A 46 -14.40 -18.86 -32.56
C ASP A 46 -14.04 -20.20 -31.87
N ILE A 47 -13.76 -21.23 -32.66
CA ILE A 47 -13.25 -22.51 -32.17
C ILE A 47 -11.73 -22.37 -31.97
N LEU A 48 -11.26 -22.74 -30.78
CA LEU A 48 -9.84 -22.72 -30.41
C LEU A 48 -9.03 -23.59 -31.38
N THR A 49 -8.01 -23.03 -32.01
CA THR A 49 -7.10 -23.79 -32.90
C THR A 49 -6.08 -24.62 -32.13
N GLY A 50 -5.91 -24.34 -30.83
CA GLY A 50 -4.86 -24.91 -30.00
C GLY A 50 -3.58 -24.05 -29.96
N ASN A 51 -3.52 -22.99 -30.78
CA ASN A 51 -2.40 -22.06 -30.76
C ASN A 51 -2.67 -20.92 -29.76
N PHE A 52 -1.76 -20.78 -28.80
CA PHE A 52 -1.78 -19.71 -27.82
C PHE A 52 -0.35 -19.29 -27.47
N ILE A 53 -0.19 -18.04 -27.07
CA ILE A 53 1.12 -17.43 -26.80
C ILE A 53 1.06 -16.69 -25.48
N ASN A 54 2.14 -16.77 -24.70
CA ASN A 54 2.30 -16.10 -23.40
C ASN A 54 1.18 -16.41 -22.39
N ILE A 55 0.53 -17.57 -22.53
CA ILE A 55 -0.38 -18.14 -21.55
C ILE A 55 0.34 -19.32 -20.91
N ASP A 56 0.35 -19.35 -19.57
CA ASP A 56 1.07 -20.36 -18.79
C ASP A 56 0.52 -21.76 -19.10
N SER A 57 1.33 -22.58 -19.78
CA SER A 57 0.93 -23.91 -20.25
C SER A 57 0.58 -24.86 -19.10
N ALA A 58 1.10 -24.62 -17.89
CA ALA A 58 0.73 -25.37 -16.68
C ALA A 58 -0.75 -25.21 -16.32
N ASN A 59 -1.36 -24.07 -16.68
CA ASN A 59 -2.79 -23.79 -16.47
C ASN A 59 -3.68 -24.20 -17.66
N VAL A 60 -3.11 -24.60 -18.80
CA VAL A 60 -3.84 -24.82 -20.07
C VAL A 60 -4.03 -26.32 -20.39
N SER A 61 -3.49 -27.23 -19.57
CA SER A 61 -3.82 -28.67 -19.62
C SER A 61 -5.33 -28.93 -19.52
N ASP A 62 -6.09 -27.99 -18.94
CA ASP A 62 -7.54 -27.96 -18.94
C ASP A 62 -8.10 -27.03 -20.03
N THR A 63 -8.79 -27.60 -21.02
CA THR A 63 -9.55 -26.88 -22.06
C THR A 63 -10.52 -25.83 -21.49
N ASN A 64 -10.94 -25.97 -20.23
CA ASN A 64 -11.82 -25.03 -19.55
C ASN A 64 -11.13 -23.70 -19.17
N ALA A 65 -9.84 -23.73 -18.81
CA ALA A 65 -9.10 -22.52 -18.49
C ALA A 65 -8.88 -21.66 -19.75
N LEU A 66 -8.55 -22.28 -20.88
CA LEU A 66 -8.38 -21.55 -22.14
C LEU A 66 -9.69 -20.88 -22.60
N LYS A 67 -10.83 -21.54 -22.37
CA LYS A 67 -12.16 -20.96 -22.63
C LYS A 67 -12.47 -19.76 -21.72
N SER A 68 -12.04 -19.77 -20.46
CA SER A 68 -12.25 -18.64 -19.55
C SER A 68 -11.39 -17.44 -19.96
N TYR A 69 -10.13 -17.66 -20.34
CA TYR A 69 -9.27 -16.63 -20.92
C TYR A 69 -9.85 -16.04 -22.21
N LEU A 70 -10.32 -16.90 -23.13
CA LEU A 70 -10.98 -16.46 -24.37
C LEU A 70 -12.20 -15.58 -24.07
N LYS A 71 -13.03 -15.97 -23.08
CA LYS A 71 -14.19 -15.17 -22.67
C LYS A 71 -13.77 -13.82 -22.09
N ALA A 72 -12.72 -13.77 -21.28
CA ALA A 72 -12.18 -12.52 -20.73
C ALA A 72 -11.64 -11.61 -21.84
N PHE A 73 -10.84 -12.15 -22.77
CA PHE A 73 -10.27 -11.38 -23.87
C PHE A 73 -11.34 -10.84 -24.82
N LYS A 74 -12.40 -11.63 -25.08
CA LYS A 74 -13.59 -11.20 -25.83
C LYS A 74 -14.30 -9.99 -25.20
N GLN A 75 -14.32 -9.91 -23.87
CA GLN A 75 -14.94 -8.80 -23.16
C GLN A 75 -14.04 -7.56 -23.12
N ALA A 76 -12.72 -7.76 -23.06
CA ALA A 76 -11.77 -6.66 -23.02
C ALA A 76 -11.68 -5.93 -24.37
N HIS A 77 -11.48 -6.67 -25.47
CA HIS A 77 -11.19 -6.09 -26.78
C HIS A 77 -11.80 -6.89 -27.94
N PRO A 78 -12.17 -6.23 -29.06
CA PRO A 78 -12.55 -6.93 -30.28
C PRO A 78 -11.34 -7.71 -30.85
N PRO A 79 -11.57 -8.88 -31.47
CA PRO A 79 -10.51 -9.68 -32.05
C PRO A 79 -9.88 -8.98 -33.26
N ILE A 80 -8.62 -9.31 -33.53
CA ILE A 80 -7.97 -8.98 -34.80
C ILE A 80 -8.20 -10.14 -35.76
N ILE A 81 -8.78 -9.85 -36.92
CA ILE A 81 -9.19 -10.87 -37.90
C ILE A 81 -8.15 -10.91 -39.03
N MET A 82 -7.58 -12.09 -39.26
CA MET A 82 -6.76 -12.37 -40.44
C MET A 82 -7.55 -13.25 -41.41
N VAL A 83 -7.94 -12.68 -42.55
CA VAL A 83 -8.57 -13.43 -43.63
C VAL A 83 -7.49 -14.19 -44.42
N ILE A 84 -7.69 -15.50 -44.56
CA ILE A 84 -6.81 -16.43 -45.27
C ILE A 84 -7.35 -16.68 -46.68
N SER A 85 -8.66 -16.87 -46.82
CA SER A 85 -9.35 -17.07 -48.11
C SER A 85 -10.73 -16.44 -48.07
N ASP A 86 -11.14 -15.79 -49.16
CA ASP A 86 -12.48 -15.22 -49.29
C ASP A 86 -13.52 -16.27 -49.76
N SER A 87 -13.10 -17.33 -50.45
CA SER A 87 -14.01 -18.37 -50.97
C SER A 87 -13.35 -19.76 -51.10
N PRO A 88 -13.68 -20.74 -50.23
CA PRO A 88 -14.53 -20.60 -49.04
C PRO A 88 -13.90 -19.63 -48.03
N TYR A 89 -14.75 -18.92 -47.28
CA TYR A 89 -14.31 -17.97 -46.27
C TYR A 89 -13.57 -18.68 -45.15
N LEU A 90 -12.28 -18.39 -45.00
CA LEU A 90 -11.41 -18.91 -43.97
C LEU A 90 -10.68 -17.74 -43.32
N ALA A 91 -10.80 -17.60 -42.00
CA ALA A 91 -10.18 -16.52 -41.27
C ALA A 91 -9.79 -16.95 -39.86
N ASN A 92 -8.61 -16.54 -39.42
CA ASN A 92 -8.19 -16.69 -38.03
C ASN A 92 -8.53 -15.42 -37.26
N LYS A 93 -8.97 -15.58 -36.02
CA LYS A 93 -9.22 -14.48 -35.10
C LYS A 93 -8.24 -14.57 -33.95
N TYR A 94 -7.64 -13.44 -33.62
CA TYR A 94 -6.68 -13.31 -32.53
C TYR A 94 -7.30 -12.50 -31.40
N TYR A 95 -7.51 -13.17 -30.27
CA TYR A 95 -7.97 -12.57 -29.02
C TYR A 95 -6.76 -12.31 -28.13
N TYR A 96 -6.69 -11.13 -27.52
CA TYR A 96 -5.54 -10.72 -26.73
C TYR A 96 -5.96 -10.11 -25.40
N GLY A 97 -5.16 -10.38 -24.38
CA GLY A 97 -5.28 -9.75 -23.07
C GLY A 97 -4.34 -8.56 -22.91
N GLU A 98 -4.37 -7.98 -21.72
CA GLU A 98 -3.39 -6.99 -21.30
C GLU A 98 -2.03 -7.64 -21.07
N SER A 99 -0.97 -6.86 -21.31
CA SER A 99 0.39 -7.34 -21.09
C SER A 99 0.74 -7.28 -19.60
N LYS A 100 1.67 -8.14 -19.15
CA LYS A 100 2.16 -8.13 -17.75
C LYS A 100 2.64 -6.75 -17.32
N LEU A 101 3.27 -6.01 -18.23
CA LEU A 101 3.74 -4.65 -17.99
C LEU A 101 2.58 -3.67 -17.82
N GLN A 102 1.54 -3.78 -18.65
CA GLN A 102 0.36 -2.93 -18.55
C GLN A 102 -0.32 -3.09 -17.20
N THR A 103 -0.56 -4.33 -16.77
CA THR A 103 -1.12 -4.61 -15.43
C THR A 103 -0.22 -4.07 -14.32
N ALA A 104 1.11 -4.23 -14.43
CA ALA A 104 2.03 -3.69 -13.42
C ALA A 104 1.94 -2.16 -13.28
N ILE A 105 1.80 -1.44 -14.40
CA ILE A 105 1.67 0.03 -14.41
C ILE A 105 0.38 0.49 -13.71
N GLU A 106 -0.70 -0.27 -13.80
CA GLU A 106 -1.96 0.08 -13.13
C GLU A 106 -1.88 -0.08 -11.61
N TRP A 107 -1.20 -1.13 -11.13
CA TRP A 107 -1.11 -1.42 -9.70
C TRP A 107 0.02 -0.68 -8.98
N PHE A 108 1.08 -0.29 -9.70
CA PHE A 108 2.25 0.37 -9.13
C PHE A 108 1.91 1.66 -8.34
N PRO A 109 1.06 2.59 -8.85
CA PRO A 109 0.67 3.80 -8.11
C PRO A 109 -0.06 3.50 -6.80
N LEU A 110 -0.91 2.49 -6.77
CA LEU A 110 -1.64 2.09 -5.56
C LEU A 110 -0.69 1.57 -4.48
N LEU A 111 0.28 0.74 -4.88
CA LEU A 111 1.29 0.22 -3.98
C LEU A 111 2.20 1.34 -3.45
N GLN A 112 2.56 2.30 -4.30
CA GLN A 112 3.30 3.50 -3.89
C GLN A 112 2.53 4.34 -2.87
N LEU A 113 1.22 4.57 -3.08
CA LEU A 113 0.37 5.29 -2.12
C LEU A 113 0.28 4.57 -0.78
N LEU A 114 0.22 3.23 -0.78
CA LEU A 114 0.25 2.44 0.44
C LEU A 114 1.55 2.68 1.22
N VAL A 115 2.71 2.64 0.53
CA VAL A 115 4.00 2.91 1.16
C VAL A 115 4.03 4.31 1.76
N VAL A 116 3.59 5.33 1.00
CA VAL A 116 3.50 6.71 1.50
C VAL A 116 2.58 6.81 2.72
N ALA A 117 1.42 6.15 2.70
CA ALA A 117 0.48 6.15 3.82
C ALA A 117 1.09 5.56 5.10
N VAL A 118 1.88 4.48 4.98
CA VAL A 118 2.62 3.91 6.12
C VAL A 118 3.59 4.94 6.69
N PHE A 119 4.35 5.64 5.86
CA PHE A 119 5.25 6.71 6.32
C PHE A 119 4.49 7.85 7.02
N VAL A 120 3.37 8.30 6.46
CA VAL A 120 2.54 9.33 7.07
C VAL A 120 2.04 8.90 8.45
N VAL A 121 1.57 7.66 8.60
CA VAL A 121 1.13 7.12 9.89
C VAL A 121 2.30 7.11 10.89
N LEU A 122 3.47 6.64 10.49
CA LEU A 122 4.66 6.63 11.35
C LEU A 122 5.04 8.04 11.80
N LEU A 123 5.00 9.02 10.90
CA LEU A 123 5.27 10.42 11.22
C LEU A 123 4.25 10.98 12.21
N VAL A 124 2.95 10.74 12.00
CA VAL A 124 1.89 11.19 12.91
C VAL A 124 2.04 10.57 14.30
N VAL A 125 2.31 9.26 14.38
CA VAL A 125 2.54 8.56 15.65
C VAL A 125 3.78 9.09 16.35
N SER A 126 4.87 9.30 15.62
CA SER A 126 6.12 9.85 16.16
C SER A 126 5.92 11.26 16.73
N GLN A 127 5.27 12.14 15.97
CA GLN A 127 4.94 13.50 16.41
C GLN A 127 4.06 13.48 17.66
N ARG A 128 2.97 12.69 17.66
CA ARG A 128 2.08 12.57 18.81
C ARG A 128 2.84 12.10 20.06
N THR A 129 3.70 11.12 19.91
CA THR A 129 4.51 10.59 21.02
C THR A 129 5.46 11.66 21.56
N HIS A 130 6.11 12.42 20.68
CA HIS A 130 6.97 13.54 21.07
C HIS A 130 6.20 14.62 21.83
N PHE A 131 5.02 15.06 21.34
CA PHE A 131 4.19 16.05 22.03
C PHE A 131 3.79 15.61 23.44
N VAL A 132 3.35 14.36 23.61
CA VAL A 132 2.98 13.82 24.92
C VAL A 132 4.21 13.76 25.84
N SER A 133 5.37 13.35 25.32
CA SER A 133 6.61 13.29 26.10
C SER A 133 7.06 14.67 26.59
N VAL A 134 7.05 15.68 25.71
CA VAL A 134 7.37 17.07 26.05
C VAL A 134 6.39 17.62 27.09
N GLN A 135 5.09 17.34 26.92
CA GLN A 135 4.08 17.77 27.87
C GLN A 135 4.36 17.15 29.25
N ASN A 136 4.56 15.83 29.33
CA ASN A 136 4.86 15.14 30.59
C ASN A 136 6.12 15.70 31.28
N GLN A 137 7.17 15.99 30.50
CA GLN A 137 8.39 16.61 31.04
C GLN A 137 8.13 18.02 31.58
N THR A 138 7.28 18.80 30.90
CA THR A 138 6.89 20.15 31.34
C THR A 138 6.07 20.09 32.63
N TRP A 139 5.11 19.16 32.75
CA TRP A 139 4.35 18.94 33.98
C TRP A 139 5.22 18.51 35.15
N ALA A 140 6.18 17.60 34.90
CA ALA A 140 7.14 17.19 35.93
C ALA A 140 8.02 18.37 36.38
N GLY A 141 8.49 19.20 35.44
CA GLY A 141 9.25 20.40 35.74
C GLY A 141 8.44 21.43 36.55
N LEU A 142 7.19 21.69 36.15
CA LEU A 142 6.29 22.59 36.87
C LEU A 142 5.99 22.09 38.28
N ALA A 143 5.75 20.79 38.44
CA ALA A 143 5.49 20.19 39.75
C ALA A 143 6.71 20.36 40.68
N LYS A 144 7.92 20.11 40.17
CA LYS A 144 9.16 20.30 40.93
C LYS A 144 9.40 21.76 41.34
N GLU A 145 9.21 22.70 40.41
CA GLU A 145 9.36 24.14 40.71
C GLU A 145 8.31 24.61 41.73
N THR A 146 7.05 24.16 41.57
CA THR A 146 5.97 24.49 42.50
C THR A 146 6.22 23.90 43.89
N ALA A 147 6.67 22.65 43.98
CA ALA A 147 7.05 22.02 45.23
C ALA A 147 8.18 22.79 45.94
N HIS A 148 9.19 23.23 45.18
CA HIS A 148 10.24 24.07 45.72
C HIS A 148 9.70 25.41 46.26
N GLN A 149 8.85 26.08 45.50
CA GLN A 149 8.23 27.35 45.90
C GLN A 149 7.28 27.23 47.09
N LEU A 150 6.60 26.09 47.26
CA LEU A 150 5.71 25.82 48.40
C LEU A 150 6.48 25.44 49.69
N GLY A 151 7.73 24.99 49.59
CA GLY A 151 8.55 24.63 50.75
C GLY A 151 8.83 25.80 51.70
N THR A 152 9.13 27.00 51.17
CA THR A 152 9.38 28.21 51.96
C THR A 152 8.17 28.68 52.79
N PRO A 153 6.97 28.89 52.21
CA PRO A 153 5.80 29.28 52.99
C PRO A 153 5.38 28.18 53.98
N LEU A 154 5.53 26.90 53.63
CA LEU A 154 5.21 25.79 54.55
C LEU A 154 6.12 25.78 55.79
N THR A 155 7.42 26.06 55.59
CA THR A 155 8.38 26.20 56.70
C THR A 155 8.01 27.39 57.59
N SER A 156 7.56 28.50 57.01
CA SER A 156 7.11 29.66 57.79
C SER A 156 5.84 29.36 58.61
N LEU A 157 4.90 28.58 58.06
CA LEU A 157 3.66 28.16 58.72
C LEU A 157 3.95 27.22 59.89
N LYS A 158 4.92 26.30 59.74
CA LYS A 158 5.41 25.45 60.82
C LYS A 158 6.01 26.27 61.98
N GLY A 159 6.74 27.35 61.66
CA GLY A 159 7.24 28.29 62.66
C GLY A 159 6.14 28.98 63.48
N TRP A 160 5.05 29.39 62.83
CA TRP A 160 3.87 29.95 63.52
C TRP A 160 3.15 28.92 64.39
N ILE A 161 3.02 27.66 63.94
CA ILE A 161 2.47 26.56 64.75
C ILE A 161 3.30 26.34 66.01
N GLU A 162 4.62 26.35 65.89
CA GLU A 162 5.51 26.12 67.04
C GLU A 162 5.38 27.22 68.08
N LEU A 163 5.22 28.48 67.67
CA LEU A 163 4.97 29.60 68.58
C LEU A 163 3.62 29.48 69.32
N LEU A 164 2.61 28.88 68.67
CA LEU A 164 1.26 28.71 69.21
C LEU A 164 1.11 27.43 70.06
N ARG A 165 2.13 26.56 70.10
CA ARG A 165 2.10 25.28 70.80
C ARG A 165 1.95 25.43 72.33
N ASP A 166 2.40 26.56 72.88
CA ASP A 166 2.38 26.87 74.32
C ASP A 166 1.06 27.50 74.83
N ASP A 167 0.10 27.80 73.95
CA ASP A 167 -1.22 28.32 74.34
C ASP A 167 -2.22 27.16 74.58
N GLU A 168 -2.50 26.86 75.86
CA GLU A 168 -3.43 25.80 76.27
C GLU A 168 -4.84 25.94 75.66
N LYS A 169 -5.25 27.17 75.30
CA LYS A 169 -6.59 27.45 74.80
C LYS A 169 -6.84 26.88 73.39
N HIS A 170 -5.78 26.61 72.63
CA HIS A 170 -5.86 26.21 71.22
C HIS A 170 -5.09 24.92 70.88
N SER A 171 -4.51 24.23 71.86
CA SER A 171 -3.67 23.03 71.72
C SER A 171 -4.23 21.99 70.72
N LYS A 172 -5.52 21.65 70.80
CA LYS A 172 -6.14 20.65 69.91
C LYS A 172 -6.18 21.08 68.44
N LEU A 173 -6.36 22.38 68.17
CA LEU A 173 -6.38 22.92 66.80
C LEU A 173 -4.97 22.95 66.20
N VAL A 174 -3.98 23.36 67.00
CA VAL A 174 -2.56 23.41 66.62
C VAL A 174 -2.06 22.02 66.20
N VAL A 175 -2.43 20.97 66.94
CA VAL A 175 -2.09 19.58 66.61
C VAL A 175 -2.68 19.11 65.28
N GLU A 176 -3.92 19.49 64.96
CA GLU A 176 -4.52 19.12 63.67
C GLU A 176 -3.88 19.89 62.50
N MET A 177 -3.57 21.18 62.70
CA MET A 177 -2.85 21.98 61.70
C MET A 177 -1.44 21.46 61.45
N ASP A 178 -0.72 21.00 62.47
CA ASP A 178 0.62 20.41 62.34
C ASP A 178 0.57 19.15 61.46
N LYS A 179 -0.43 18.28 61.67
CA LYS A 179 -0.65 17.09 60.83
C LYS A 179 -0.94 17.44 59.37
N ASP A 180 -1.74 18.48 59.12
CA ASP A 180 -2.07 18.91 57.76
C ASP A 180 -0.83 19.49 57.03
N ILE A 181 0.00 20.25 57.75
CA ILE A 181 1.27 20.77 57.22
C ILE A 181 2.24 19.64 56.91
N GLU A 182 2.42 18.67 57.81
CA GLU A 182 3.29 17.52 57.57
C GLU A 182 2.85 16.72 56.35
N ARG A 183 1.53 16.55 56.16
CA ARG A 183 0.99 15.89 54.96
C ARG A 183 1.30 16.67 53.69
N LEU A 184 1.13 18.00 53.71
CA LEU A 184 1.45 18.87 52.58
C LEU A 184 2.95 18.83 52.26
N GLN A 185 3.82 18.81 53.29
CA GLN A 185 5.27 18.73 53.12
C GLN A 185 5.66 17.42 52.45
N LEU A 186 5.11 16.30 52.93
CA LEU A 186 5.35 14.98 52.36
C LEU A 186 4.89 14.87 50.89
N HIS A 187 3.86 15.60 50.49
CA HIS A 187 3.42 15.64 49.08
C HIS A 187 4.33 16.52 48.23
N SER A 188 4.81 17.63 48.78
CA SER A 188 5.77 18.52 48.13
C SER A 188 7.12 17.84 47.90
N ASP A 189 7.65 17.14 48.90
CA ASP A 189 8.97 16.48 48.87
C ASP A 189 9.05 15.31 47.87
N ARG A 190 7.92 14.85 47.31
CA ARG A 190 7.86 13.77 46.32
C ARG A 190 8.18 14.23 44.88
N PHE A 191 8.27 15.54 44.63
CA PHE A 191 8.54 16.14 43.32
C PHE A 191 9.92 16.79 43.26
#